data_AF-A0A6G6Z3B6-F1
#
_entry.id   AF-A0A6G6Z3B6-F1
#
_cell.length_a   1.000
_cell.length_b   1.000
_cell.length_c   1.000
_cell.angle_alpha   90.00
_cell.angle_beta   90.00
_cell.angle_gamma   90.00
#
_symmetry.space_group_name_H-M   'P 1'
#
loop_
_entity.id
_entity.type
_entity.pdbx_description
1 polymer ?
#
loop_
_entity_poly.entity_id
_entity_poly.type
_entity_poly.pdbx_seq_one_letter_code
_entity_poly.pdbx_strand_id
1 'polypeptide(L)'
;MFKSQQYRAKAAAYGELIKRSSGQGESRKFQEQQDRLASLADNEQQLADNFDDAVNVAEQDRSRGAALAAEEEYVLRCLGAAVIMQWNVLPKTLQREIFDTAGSVGKLLETAALRGQIARFLHKHKDDADRNKVLEARQDARSRAAALSRWDNEGGAVPEGLPM
;
A
#
# COMPACT_ATOMS: atom_id res chain seq x y z
N MET A 1 4.32 34.92 4.32
CA MET A 1 4.94 34.99 2.98
C MET A 1 6.29 35.66 3.14
N PHE A 2 7.37 34.97 2.77
CA PHE A 2 8.73 35.49 2.84
C PHE A 2 8.90 36.71 1.93
N LYS A 3 9.68 37.69 2.36
CA LYS A 3 9.86 39.00 1.70
C LYS A 3 11.29 39.21 1.22
N SER A 4 12.04 38.13 1.00
CA SER A 4 13.44 38.18 0.56
C SER A 4 13.63 39.10 -0.66
N GLN A 5 12.77 38.97 -1.67
CA GLN A 5 12.79 39.83 -2.86
C GLN A 5 12.53 41.31 -2.55
N GLN A 6 11.66 41.63 -1.61
CA GLN A 6 11.39 43.02 -1.22
C GLN A 6 12.59 43.64 -0.49
N TYR A 7 13.28 42.87 0.34
CA TYR A 7 14.51 43.33 0.99
C TYR A 7 15.66 43.51 0.01
N ARG A 8 15.82 42.61 -0.98
CA ARG A 8 16.78 42.80 -2.08
C ARG A 8 16.47 44.05 -2.89
N ALA A 9 15.21 44.29 -3.23
CA ALA A 9 14.78 45.49 -3.94
C ALA A 9 15.08 46.77 -3.14
N LYS A 10 14.85 46.77 -1.82
CA LYS A 10 15.19 47.90 -0.95
C LYS A 10 16.70 48.11 -0.83
N ALA A 11 17.50 47.04 -0.71
CA ALA A 11 18.96 47.11 -0.68
C ALA A 11 19.50 47.74 -1.99
N ALA A 12 18.96 47.34 -3.15
CA ALA A 12 19.31 47.95 -4.43
C ALA A 12 18.97 49.45 -4.49
N ALA A 13 17.83 49.86 -3.93
CA ALA A 13 17.44 51.27 -3.86
C ALA A 13 18.42 52.10 -2.99
N TYR A 14 18.91 51.56 -1.86
CA TYR A 14 19.96 52.22 -1.08
C TYR A 14 21.30 52.28 -1.83
N GLY A 15 21.65 51.26 -2.60
CA GLY A 15 22.81 51.28 -3.49
C GLY A 15 22.76 52.43 -4.51
N GLU A 16 21.59 52.74 -5.05
CA GLU A 16 21.39 53.89 -5.94
C GLU A 16 21.48 55.24 -5.20
N LEU A 17 21.02 55.32 -3.94
CA LEU A 17 21.15 56.53 -3.12
C LEU A 17 22.62 56.83 -2.76
N ILE A 18 23.43 55.81 -2.50
CA ILE A 18 24.87 55.95 -2.25
C ILE A 18 25.57 56.58 -3.45
N LYS A 19 25.24 56.15 -4.68
CA LYS A 19 25.81 56.71 -5.92
C LYS A 19 25.47 58.18 -6.14
N ARG A 20 24.35 58.67 -5.58
CA ARG A 20 23.84 60.03 -5.76
C ARG A 20 24.23 60.99 -4.62
N SER A 21 24.70 60.48 -3.49
CA SER A 21 25.08 61.32 -2.34
C SER A 21 26.50 61.86 -2.51
N SER A 22 26.68 63.17 -2.29
CA SER A 22 28.00 63.83 -2.31
C SER A 22 28.65 63.92 -0.92
N GLY A 23 27.92 63.56 0.15
CA GLY A 23 28.35 63.68 1.54
C GLY A 23 28.84 62.36 2.15
N GLN A 24 30.10 62.31 2.57
CA GLN A 24 30.75 61.10 3.11
C GLN A 24 30.02 60.48 4.32
N GLY A 25 29.31 61.29 5.13
CA GLY A 25 28.54 60.82 6.28
C GLY A 25 27.16 60.19 5.94
N GLU A 26 26.52 60.63 4.85
CA GLU A 26 25.24 60.08 4.39
C GLU A 26 25.44 58.77 3.63
N SER A 27 26.46 58.70 2.78
CA SER A 27 26.83 57.47 2.06
C SER A 27 27.11 56.31 3.01
N ARG A 28 27.76 56.57 4.16
CA ARG A 28 28.03 55.55 5.18
C ARG A 28 26.74 54.99 5.80
N LYS A 29 25.77 55.85 6.12
CA LYS A 29 24.47 55.42 6.68
C LYS A 29 23.65 54.62 5.67
N PHE A 30 23.66 55.04 4.40
CA PHE A 30 22.98 54.30 3.33
C PHE A 30 23.63 52.94 3.07
N GLN A 31 24.95 52.85 3.20
CA GLN A 31 25.67 51.58 3.08
C GLN A 31 25.34 50.62 4.22
N GLU A 32 25.32 51.09 5.48
CA GLU A 32 24.87 50.28 6.61
C GLU A 32 23.44 49.75 6.43
N GLN A 33 22.53 50.56 5.87
CA GLN A 33 21.16 50.13 5.58
C GLN A 33 21.09 49.12 4.42
N GLN A 34 21.88 49.32 3.37
CA GLN A 34 22.00 48.36 2.27
C GLN A 34 22.46 46.99 2.78
N ASP A 35 23.54 46.94 3.56
CA ASP A 35 24.13 45.71 4.07
C ASP A 35 23.16 44.97 5.01
N ARG A 36 22.44 45.73 5.85
CA ARG A 36 21.41 45.18 6.74
C ARG A 36 20.25 44.57 5.96
N LEU A 37 19.78 45.23 4.90
CA LEU A 37 18.69 44.75 4.07
C LEU A 37 19.10 43.54 3.22
N ALA A 38 20.34 43.52 2.71
CA ALA A 38 20.90 42.36 2.04
C ALA A 38 20.95 41.15 2.98
N SER A 39 21.50 41.34 4.19
CA SER A 39 21.54 40.30 5.23
C SER A 39 20.15 39.81 5.60
N LEU A 40 19.16 40.69 5.71
CA LEU A 40 17.77 40.32 6.02
C LEU A 40 17.13 39.51 4.88
N ALA A 41 17.44 39.84 3.63
CA ALA A 41 16.96 39.09 2.48
C ALA A 41 17.52 37.67 2.44
N ASP A 42 18.80 37.51 2.75
CA ASP A 42 19.47 36.21 2.71
C ASP A 42 19.01 35.32 3.87
N ASN A 43 18.83 35.89 5.07
CA ASN A 43 18.23 35.18 6.20
C ASN A 43 16.80 34.69 5.89
N GLU A 44 15.97 35.54 5.28
CA GLU A 44 14.61 35.13 4.91
C GLU A 44 14.60 34.12 3.76
N GLN A 45 15.54 34.20 2.82
CA GLN A 45 15.67 33.19 1.77
C GLN A 45 16.03 31.83 2.37
N GLN A 46 17.04 31.79 3.25
CA GLN A 46 17.43 30.57 3.94
C GLN A 46 16.28 30.00 4.77
N LEU A 47 15.48 30.85 5.42
CA LEU A 47 14.30 30.41 6.17
C LEU A 47 13.21 29.84 5.25
N ALA A 48 13.04 30.40 4.06
CA ALA A 48 12.13 29.86 3.04
C ALA A 48 12.59 28.50 2.55
N ASP A 49 13.88 28.37 2.19
CA ASP A 49 14.46 27.13 1.68
C ASP A 49 14.37 26.01 2.73
N ASN A 50 14.67 26.33 4.00
CA ASN A 50 14.53 25.39 5.12
C ASN A 50 13.07 24.99 5.38
N PHE A 51 12.12 25.91 5.17
CA PHE A 51 10.70 25.61 5.31
C PHE A 51 10.23 24.65 4.22
N ASP A 52 10.61 24.91 2.97
CA ASP A 52 10.30 24.02 1.84
C ASP A 52 10.93 22.64 2.03
N ASP A 53 12.18 22.55 2.49
CA ASP A 53 12.83 21.29 2.83
C ASP A 53 12.07 20.52 3.93
N ALA A 54 11.73 21.19 5.03
CA ALA A 54 10.99 20.58 6.13
C ALA A 54 9.60 20.06 5.69
N VAL A 55 8.91 20.78 4.81
CA VAL A 55 7.63 20.35 4.25
C VAL A 55 7.81 19.11 3.36
N ASN A 56 8.80 19.11 2.47
CA ASN A 56 9.07 17.98 1.59
C ASN A 56 9.44 16.71 2.38
N VAL A 57 10.27 16.82 3.42
CA VAL A 57 10.62 15.69 4.30
C VAL A 57 9.38 15.10 4.96
N ALA A 58 8.51 15.95 5.51
CA ALA A 58 7.27 15.50 6.14
C ALA A 58 6.31 14.82 5.16
N GLU A 59 6.22 15.31 3.91
CA GLU A 59 5.42 14.70 2.86
C GLU A 59 5.98 13.36 2.38
N GLN A 60 7.31 13.23 2.30
CA GLN A 60 7.98 11.98 1.97
C GLN A 60 7.77 10.93 3.06
N ASP A 61 7.92 11.29 4.33
CA ASP A 61 7.69 10.38 5.46
C ASP A 61 6.23 9.91 5.50
N ARG A 62 5.28 10.82 5.24
CA ARG A 62 3.86 10.47 5.16
C ARG A 62 3.57 9.51 4.01
N SER A 63 4.13 9.80 2.83
CA SER A 63 3.98 8.96 1.64
C SER A 63 4.60 7.58 1.85
N ARG A 64 5.78 7.53 2.48
CA ARG A 64 6.46 6.28 2.84
C ARG A 64 5.65 5.48 3.85
N GLY A 65 5.12 6.11 4.88
CA GLY A 65 4.24 5.46 5.85
C GLY A 65 2.97 4.90 5.19
N ALA A 66 2.37 5.64 4.26
CA ALA A 66 1.20 5.17 3.51
C ALA A 66 1.55 3.99 2.58
N ALA A 67 2.70 4.00 1.92
CA ALA A 67 3.17 2.91 1.09
C ALA A 67 3.42 1.64 1.91
N LEU A 68 4.07 1.75 3.07
CA LEU A 68 4.28 0.64 4.00
C LEU A 68 2.94 0.06 4.48
N ALA A 69 1.97 0.89 4.84
CA ALA A 69 0.64 0.42 5.25
C ALA A 69 -0.07 -0.35 4.13
N ALA A 70 0.05 0.08 2.87
CA ALA A 70 -0.53 -0.61 1.73
C ALA A 70 0.15 -1.96 1.44
N GLU A 71 1.48 -2.02 1.60
CA GLU A 71 2.25 -3.27 1.48
C GLU A 71 1.88 -4.26 2.59
N GLU A 72 1.82 -3.80 3.85
CA GLU A 72 1.39 -4.61 5.00
C GLU A 72 -0.05 -5.13 4.81
N GLU A 73 -0.97 -4.29 4.33
CA GLU A 73 -2.33 -4.72 4.01
C GLU A 73 -2.35 -5.80 2.91
N TYR A 74 -1.48 -5.68 1.90
CA TYR A 74 -1.35 -6.68 0.85
C TYR A 74 -0.85 -8.02 1.41
N VAL A 75 0.20 -7.99 2.24
CA VAL A 75 0.74 -9.20 2.89
C VAL A 75 -0.31 -9.86 3.78
N LEU A 76 -1.02 -9.09 4.61
CA LEU A 76 -2.08 -9.61 5.47
C LEU A 76 -3.25 -10.19 4.66
N ARG A 77 -3.59 -9.58 3.52
CA ARG A 77 -4.61 -10.11 2.60
C ARG A 77 -4.20 -11.46 2.03
N CYS A 78 -2.95 -11.61 1.58
CA CYS A 78 -2.42 -12.88 1.07
C CYS A 78 -2.39 -13.97 2.14
N LEU A 79 -1.87 -13.65 3.34
CA LEU A 79 -1.83 -14.58 4.48
C LEU A 79 -3.24 -14.98 4.93
N GLY A 80 -4.15 -14.01 5.05
CA GLY A 80 -5.54 -14.26 5.40
C GLY A 80 -6.22 -15.20 4.41
N ALA A 81 -6.06 -14.96 3.11
CA ALA A 81 -6.59 -15.83 2.06
C ALA A 81 -6.07 -17.27 2.20
N ALA A 82 -4.77 -17.47 2.41
CA ALA A 82 -4.18 -18.79 2.59
C ALA A 82 -4.76 -19.53 3.82
N VAL A 83 -4.99 -18.82 4.93
CA VAL A 83 -5.62 -19.38 6.14
C VAL A 83 -7.08 -19.76 5.87
N ILE A 84 -7.85 -18.90 5.18
CA ILE A 84 -9.25 -19.16 4.82
C ILE A 84 -9.36 -20.40 3.92
N MET A 85 -8.46 -20.54 2.94
CA MET A 85 -8.42 -21.72 2.06
C MET A 85 -8.17 -23.02 2.82
N GLN A 86 -7.37 -22.97 3.88
CA GLN A 86 -7.04 -24.13 4.72
C GLN A 86 -7.97 -24.28 5.92
N TRP A 87 -8.99 -23.44 6.06
CA TRP A 87 -9.79 -23.32 7.27
C TRP A 87 -10.38 -24.64 7.76
N ASN A 88 -10.81 -25.52 6.85
CA ASN A 88 -11.39 -26.82 7.19
C ASN A 88 -10.38 -27.90 7.59
N VAL A 89 -9.11 -27.70 7.25
CA VAL A 89 -8.00 -28.62 7.58
C VAL A 89 -7.42 -28.30 8.96
N LEU A 90 -7.58 -27.05 9.42
CA LEU A 90 -7.08 -26.61 10.72
C LEU A 90 -7.81 -27.32 11.88
N PRO A 91 -7.11 -27.68 12.97
CA PRO A 91 -7.74 -28.18 14.19
C PRO A 91 -8.79 -27.20 14.74
N LYS A 92 -9.88 -27.73 15.30
CA LYS A 92 -10.98 -26.90 15.83
C LYS A 92 -10.57 -25.94 16.94
N THR A 93 -9.58 -26.32 17.74
CA THR A 93 -8.99 -25.44 18.77
C THR A 93 -8.39 -24.18 18.13
N LEU A 94 -7.61 -24.35 17.06
CA LEU A 94 -6.96 -23.26 16.35
C LEU A 94 -7.96 -22.38 15.58
N GLN A 95 -8.99 -23.00 14.97
CA GLN A 95 -10.08 -22.24 14.34
C GLN A 95 -10.76 -21.30 15.34
N ARG A 96 -11.02 -21.78 16.56
CA ARG A 96 -11.64 -20.97 17.62
C ARG A 96 -10.72 -19.84 18.08
N GLU A 97 -9.45 -20.12 18.34
CA GLU A 97 -8.48 -19.10 18.77
C GLU A 97 -8.28 -18.00 17.73
N ILE A 98 -8.17 -18.36 16.45
CA ILE A 98 -8.05 -17.38 15.35
C ILE A 98 -9.33 -16.53 15.27
N PHE A 99 -10.50 -17.15 15.37
CA PHE A 99 -11.78 -16.44 15.33
C PHE A 99 -11.95 -15.47 16.51
N ASP A 100 -11.63 -15.91 17.72
CA ASP A 100 -11.75 -15.10 18.94
C ASP A 100 -10.79 -13.91 18.93
N THR A 101 -9.56 -14.14 18.45
CA THR A 101 -8.54 -13.11 18.26
C THR A 101 -8.99 -12.11 17.20
N ALA A 102 -9.39 -12.57 16.01
CA ALA A 102 -9.88 -11.71 14.92
C ALA A 102 -11.11 -10.88 15.34
N GLY A 103 -12.00 -11.46 16.16
CA GLY A 103 -13.15 -10.76 16.71
C GLY A 103 -12.82 -9.74 17.81
N SER A 104 -11.63 -9.82 18.41
CA SER A 104 -11.17 -8.91 19.47
C SER A 104 -10.31 -7.75 18.95
N VAL A 105 -9.77 -7.86 17.72
CA VAL A 105 -8.92 -6.83 17.08
C VAL A 105 -9.74 -5.63 16.55
N GLY A 106 -11.07 -5.77 16.42
CA GLY A 106 -11.95 -4.65 16.04
C GLY A 106 -12.11 -3.58 17.13
N LYS A 107 -12.57 -2.37 16.74
CA LYS A 107 -12.95 -1.32 17.71
C LYS A 107 -13.93 -1.90 18.74
N LEU A 108 -13.68 -1.65 20.03
CA LEU A 108 -14.36 -2.26 21.18
C LEU A 108 -15.90 -2.31 21.08
N LEU A 109 -16.53 -1.36 20.40
CA LEU A 109 -17.98 -1.18 20.31
C LEU A 109 -18.66 -1.97 19.17
N GLU A 110 -17.90 -2.54 18.23
CA GLU A 110 -18.45 -3.26 17.06
C GLU A 110 -18.12 -4.77 17.07
N THR A 111 -17.51 -5.27 18.14
CA THR A 111 -16.96 -6.63 18.25
C THR A 111 -18.00 -7.73 17.98
N ALA A 112 -19.24 -7.56 18.41
CA ALA A 112 -20.31 -8.53 18.15
C ALA A 112 -20.74 -8.55 16.67
N ALA A 113 -20.89 -7.37 16.06
CA ALA A 113 -21.27 -7.25 14.65
C ALA A 113 -20.15 -7.78 13.74
N LEU A 114 -18.89 -7.43 14.06
CA LEU A 114 -17.70 -7.90 13.37
C LEU A 114 -17.53 -9.42 13.48
N ARG A 115 -17.66 -9.99 14.68
CA ARG A 115 -17.68 -11.46 14.87
C ARG A 115 -18.74 -12.13 14.02
N GLY A 116 -19.95 -11.55 13.95
CA GLY A 116 -21.02 -12.04 13.09
C GLY A 116 -20.67 -11.99 11.60
N GLN A 117 -20.00 -10.93 11.14
CA GLN A 117 -19.53 -10.82 9.75
C GLN A 117 -18.45 -11.88 9.45
N ILE A 118 -17.46 -12.02 10.32
CA ILE A 118 -16.39 -13.02 10.18
C ILE A 118 -16.99 -14.44 10.15
N ALA A 119 -17.95 -14.75 11.02
CA ALA A 119 -18.60 -16.07 11.06
C ALA A 119 -19.32 -16.39 9.74
N ARG A 120 -20.10 -15.44 9.20
CA ARG A 120 -20.78 -15.62 7.91
C ARG A 120 -19.79 -15.78 6.75
N PHE A 121 -18.70 -15.00 6.78
CA PHE A 121 -17.65 -15.07 5.78
C PHE A 121 -16.97 -16.45 5.75
N LEU A 122 -16.53 -16.94 6.91
CA LEU A 122 -15.90 -18.26 7.02
C LEU A 122 -16.86 -19.40 6.65
N HIS A 123 -18.16 -19.26 6.96
CA HIS A 123 -19.16 -20.26 6.58
C HIS A 123 -19.34 -20.33 5.06
N LYS A 124 -19.38 -19.19 4.36
CA LYS A 124 -19.47 -19.15 2.90
C LYS A 124 -18.28 -19.86 2.23
N HIS A 125 -17.07 -19.64 2.74
CA HIS A 125 -15.85 -20.25 2.20
C HIS A 125 -15.65 -21.72 2.59
N LYS A 126 -16.38 -22.20 3.61
CA LYS A 126 -16.45 -23.64 3.93
C LYS A 126 -17.06 -24.43 2.78
N ASP A 127 -18.16 -23.92 2.23
CA ASP A 127 -18.94 -24.61 1.20
C ASP A 127 -18.23 -24.61 -0.16
N ASP A 128 -17.43 -23.59 -0.45
CA ASP A 128 -16.64 -23.51 -1.69
C ASP A 128 -15.56 -24.59 -1.76
N ALA A 129 -14.89 -24.89 -0.63
CA ALA A 129 -13.91 -25.97 -0.54
C ALA A 129 -14.55 -27.35 -0.77
N ASP A 130 -15.76 -27.57 -0.21
CA ASP A 130 -16.50 -28.82 -0.39
C ASP A 130 -17.02 -28.96 -1.83
N ARG A 131 -17.49 -27.86 -2.45
CA ARG A 131 -17.87 -27.85 -3.88
C ARG A 131 -16.70 -28.18 -4.80
N ASN A 132 -15.51 -27.64 -4.52
CA ASN A 132 -14.33 -27.89 -5.34
C ASN A 132 -13.88 -29.37 -5.25
N LYS A 133 -13.91 -29.95 -4.05
CA LYS A 133 -13.67 -31.40 -3.86
C LYS A 133 -14.68 -32.28 -4.59
N VAL A 134 -15.96 -31.90 -4.59
CA VAL A 134 -17.01 -32.63 -5.32
C VAL A 134 -16.80 -32.52 -6.83
N LEU A 135 -16.33 -31.38 -7.34
CA LEU A 135 -16.01 -31.21 -8.76
C LEU A 135 -14.81 -32.06 -9.18
N GLU A 136 -13.73 -32.08 -8.39
CA GLU A 136 -12.55 -32.91 -8.67
C GLU A 136 -12.88 -34.40 -8.61
N ALA A 137 -13.59 -34.87 -7.59
CA ALA A 137 -14.03 -36.26 -7.50
C ALA A 137 -14.93 -36.68 -8.68
N ARG A 138 -15.76 -35.77 -9.19
CA ARG A 138 -16.62 -36.01 -10.35
C ARG A 138 -15.83 -36.04 -11.66
N GLN A 139 -14.77 -35.24 -11.78
CA GLN A 139 -13.86 -35.29 -12.92
C GLN A 139 -13.03 -36.57 -12.90
N ASP A 140 -12.52 -37.00 -11.75
CA ASP A 140 -11.81 -38.27 -11.59
C ASP A 140 -12.70 -39.48 -11.90
N ALA A 141 -13.95 -39.46 -11.42
CA ALA A 141 -14.92 -40.52 -11.75
C ALA A 141 -15.24 -40.57 -13.25
N ARG A 142 -15.35 -39.41 -13.91
CA ARG A 142 -15.53 -39.33 -15.37
C ARG A 142 -14.30 -39.83 -16.14
N SER A 143 -13.10 -39.49 -15.68
CA SER A 143 -11.84 -39.96 -16.26
C SER A 143 -11.70 -41.48 -16.12
N ARG A 144 -12.06 -42.06 -14.96
CA ARG A 144 -12.07 -43.51 -14.74
C ARG A 144 -13.13 -44.22 -15.57
N ALA A 145 -14.34 -43.65 -15.67
CA ALA A 145 -15.38 -44.19 -16.53
C ALA A 145 -14.97 -44.17 -18.01
N ALA A 146 -14.37 -43.08 -18.49
CA ALA A 146 -13.84 -42.97 -19.84
C ALA A 146 -12.70 -43.96 -20.11
N ALA A 147 -11.81 -44.18 -19.13
CA ALA A 147 -10.75 -45.18 -19.23
C ALA A 147 -11.29 -46.62 -19.30
N LEU A 148 -12.37 -46.92 -18.57
CA LEU A 148 -13.04 -48.23 -18.61
C LEU A 148 -13.76 -48.45 -19.94
N SER A 149 -14.51 -47.48 -20.46
CA SER A 149 -15.17 -47.58 -21.76
C SER A 149 -14.21 -47.71 -22.94
N ARG A 150 -12.95 -47.27 -22.78
CA ARG A 150 -11.90 -47.44 -23.79
C ARG A 150 -11.42 -48.89 -23.91
N TRP A 151 -11.52 -49.69 -22.85
CA TRP A 151 -11.13 -51.11 -22.87
C TRP A 151 -12.20 -52.03 -23.46
N ASP A 152 -13.49 -51.71 -23.28
CA ASP A 152 -14.60 -52.51 -23.84
C ASP A 152 -14.65 -52.46 -25.38
N ASN A 153 -14.00 -51.48 -26.01
CA ASN A 153 -13.99 -51.30 -27.47
C ASN A 153 -12.80 -51.95 -28.19
N GLU A 154 -11.85 -52.57 -27.46
CA GLU A 154 -10.66 -53.24 -28.02
C GLU A 154 -10.69 -54.78 -27.85
N GLY A 155 -11.85 -55.35 -27.47
CA GLY A 155 -12.09 -56.80 -27.45
C GLY A 155 -12.24 -57.39 -28.85
N GLY A 156 -11.13 -57.53 -29.57
CA GLY A 156 -11.07 -58.17 -30.89
C GLY A 156 -11.39 -59.67 -30.83
N ALA A 157 -12.54 -60.05 -31.39
CA ALA A 157 -12.75 -61.42 -31.87
C ALA A 157 -11.95 -61.60 -33.17
N VAL A 158 -10.96 -62.48 -33.11
CA VAL A 158 -10.03 -62.83 -34.21
C VAL A 158 -10.82 -63.38 -35.41
N PRO A 159 -10.53 -62.98 -36.66
CA PRO A 159 -11.06 -63.66 -37.82
C PRO A 159 -10.28 -64.97 -38.00
N GLU A 160 -10.94 -66.09 -37.75
CA GLU A 160 -10.39 -67.42 -38.01
C GLU A 160 -10.42 -67.67 -39.53
N GLY A 161 -9.32 -67.35 -40.19
CA GLY A 161 -9.05 -67.80 -41.54
C GLY A 161 -8.10 -68.99 -41.50
N LEU A 162 -8.50 -70.12 -42.09
CA LEU A 162 -7.57 -71.12 -42.60
C LEU A 162 -8.06 -71.73 -43.93
N PRO A 163 -7.14 -72.24 -44.78
CA PRO A 163 -7.35 -72.42 -46.22
C PRO A 163 -7.69 -73.87 -46.61
N MET A 164 -8.49 -74.01 -47.68
CA MET A 164 -8.37 -74.89 -48.87
C MET A 164 -9.75 -75.00 -49.53
#